data_AF-A0A662IMD4-F1
#
_entry.id   AF-A0A662IMD4-F1
#
_cell.length_a   1.000
_cell.length_b   1.000
_cell.length_c   1.000
_cell.angle_alpha   90.00
_cell.angle_beta   90.00
_cell.angle_gamma   90.00
#
_symmetry.space_group_name_H-M   'P 1'
#
loop_
_entity.id
_entity.type
_entity.pdbx_description
1 polymer ?
#
loop_
_entity_poly.entity_id
_entity_poly.type
_entity_poly.pdbx_seq_one_letter_code
_entity_poly.pdbx_strand_id
1 'polypeptide(L)'
;STSSIMPQKKNPTVAEIVRARTSHVIGMLTSVLSILRSLTLSYNLDLQEVTPPVWLSVEEALKAIKIMRGAIEGLQFDVRRMYEAAELGFSSATELANELVRRFDMPFRIAYRIVGRVVKEAVDTGLLPSELKPEMLERAAMLEGYRIKIDQEFLKEVLDPTKCIAKCKVPGGPYRESVSEMIHHRKLRLQEEEKIIKDLELKISKIDELLENEAKKLGVA
;
A
#
# COMPACT_ATOMS: atom_id res chain seq x y z
N SER A 1 16.02 -15.27 -6.48
CA SER A 1 16.51 -16.66 -6.43
C SER A 1 15.82 -17.49 -7.50
N THR A 2 16.48 -18.52 -8.04
CA THR A 2 15.86 -19.48 -8.96
C THR A 2 15.56 -20.79 -8.24
N SER A 3 14.64 -21.60 -8.78
CA SER A 3 14.45 -22.97 -8.30
C SER A 3 15.62 -23.85 -8.76
N SER A 4 16.02 -24.83 -7.95
CA SER A 4 17.01 -25.84 -8.35
C SER A 4 16.54 -26.75 -9.49
N ILE A 5 15.22 -26.85 -9.71
CA ILE A 5 14.61 -27.71 -10.74
C ILE A 5 13.99 -26.90 -11.89
N MET A 6 13.45 -25.71 -11.60
CA MET A 6 12.69 -24.91 -12.58
C MET A 6 13.47 -23.65 -12.97
N PRO A 7 14.22 -23.65 -14.09
CA PRO A 7 15.10 -22.54 -14.47
C PRO A 7 14.36 -21.24 -14.76
N GLN A 8 13.09 -21.32 -15.16
CA GLN A 8 12.22 -20.16 -15.41
C GLN A 8 11.62 -19.55 -14.12
N LYS A 9 11.64 -20.28 -13.00
CA LYS A 9 10.96 -19.84 -11.76
C LYS A 9 11.83 -18.84 -11.00
N LYS A 10 11.45 -17.56 -11.07
CA LYS A 10 11.99 -16.52 -10.18
C LYS A 10 11.14 -16.44 -8.91
N ASN A 11 11.76 -16.75 -7.77
CA ASN A 11 11.09 -16.68 -6.47
C ASN A 11 11.21 -15.27 -5.86
N PRO A 12 10.15 -14.73 -5.22
CA PRO A 12 10.17 -13.45 -4.52
C PRO A 12 10.83 -13.58 -3.13
N THR A 13 12.00 -14.23 -3.07
CA THR A 13 12.68 -14.63 -1.82
C THR A 13 12.92 -13.45 -0.88
N VAL A 14 13.22 -12.26 -1.41
CA VAL A 14 13.39 -11.06 -0.56
C VAL A 14 12.10 -10.77 0.22
N ALA A 15 10.96 -10.71 -0.45
CA ALA A 15 9.68 -10.42 0.18
C ALA A 15 9.28 -11.54 1.16
N GLU A 16 9.56 -12.80 0.82
CA GLU A 16 9.32 -13.96 1.70
C GLU A 16 10.12 -13.87 2.99
N ILE A 17 11.43 -13.62 2.89
CA ILE A 17 12.32 -13.54 4.04
C ILE A 17 11.99 -12.33 4.90
N VAL A 18 11.80 -11.14 4.31
CA VAL A 18 11.41 -9.94 5.06
C VAL A 18 10.10 -10.16 5.80
N ARG A 19 9.10 -10.77 5.14
CA ARG A 19 7.83 -11.12 5.79
C ARG A 19 8.04 -12.11 6.94
N ALA A 20 8.89 -13.12 6.78
CA ALA A 20 9.20 -14.06 7.86
C ALA A 20 9.93 -13.39 9.04
N ARG A 21 10.87 -12.48 8.78
CA ARG A 21 11.61 -11.74 9.82
C ARG A 21 10.70 -10.85 10.69
N THR A 22 9.51 -10.48 10.22
CA THR A 22 8.52 -9.80 11.08
C THR A 22 8.15 -10.64 12.31
N SER A 23 8.13 -11.97 12.20
CA SER A 23 7.86 -12.86 13.33
C SER A 23 8.91 -12.76 14.45
N HIS A 24 10.18 -12.49 14.10
CA HIS A 24 11.24 -12.29 15.09
C HIS A 24 10.97 -11.03 15.91
N VAL A 25 10.60 -9.93 15.24
CA VAL A 25 10.26 -8.66 15.90
C VAL A 25 9.04 -8.82 16.82
N ILE A 26 8.02 -9.56 16.38
CA ILE A 26 6.86 -9.89 17.20
C ILE A 26 7.26 -10.72 18.43
N GLY A 27 8.16 -11.70 18.26
CA GLY A 27 8.69 -12.50 19.36
C GLY A 27 9.46 -11.65 20.39
N MET A 28 10.33 -10.75 19.91
CA MET A 28 11.08 -9.82 20.77
C MET A 28 10.15 -8.88 21.53
N LEU A 29 9.13 -8.32 20.88
CA LEU A 29 8.10 -7.50 21.54
C LEU A 29 7.37 -8.29 22.63
N THR A 30 6.95 -9.53 22.32
CA THR A 30 6.25 -10.40 23.27
C THR A 30 7.14 -10.71 24.48
N SER A 31 8.43 -10.97 24.26
CA SER A 31 9.40 -11.19 25.33
C SER A 31 9.52 -9.96 26.22
N VAL A 32 9.71 -8.78 25.63
CA VAL A 32 9.81 -7.51 26.38
C VAL A 32 8.57 -7.24 27.22
N LEU A 33 7.38 -7.37 26.62
CA LEU A 33 6.11 -7.16 27.35
C LEU A 33 5.94 -8.19 28.48
N SER A 34 6.40 -9.42 28.29
CA SER A 34 6.32 -10.47 29.32
C SER A 34 7.24 -10.19 30.50
N ILE A 35 8.46 -9.71 30.26
CA ILE A 35 9.38 -9.27 31.30
C ILE A 35 8.75 -8.11 32.09
N LEU A 36 8.26 -7.09 31.39
CA LEU A 36 7.74 -5.87 32.02
C LEU A 36 6.44 -6.06 32.80
N ARG A 37 5.57 -7.00 32.39
CA ARG A 37 4.24 -7.21 33.01
C ARG A 37 4.30 -7.49 34.51
N SER A 38 5.34 -8.16 34.98
CA SER A 38 5.39 -8.72 36.35
C SER A 38 6.28 -7.93 37.30
N LEU A 39 6.78 -6.76 36.88
CA LEU A 39 7.69 -5.96 37.70
C LEU A 39 6.92 -5.08 38.68
N THR A 40 7.25 -5.19 39.95
CA THR A 40 6.90 -4.17 40.94
C THR A 40 7.86 -2.99 40.82
N LEU A 41 7.41 -1.79 41.20
CA LEU A 41 8.34 -0.67 41.41
C LEU A 41 9.34 -1.06 42.54
N SER A 42 10.62 -0.70 42.49
CA SER A 42 11.34 0.24 41.60
C SER A 42 12.22 -0.50 40.57
N TYR A 43 13.53 -0.24 40.50
CA TYR A 43 14.47 -0.94 39.61
C TYR A 43 14.63 -2.42 40.02
N ASN A 44 14.45 -3.33 39.05
CA ASN A 44 14.69 -4.76 39.17
C ASN A 44 15.76 -5.19 38.17
N LEU A 45 16.57 -6.20 38.50
CA LEU A 45 17.62 -6.71 37.60
C LEU A 45 17.05 -7.33 36.32
N ASP A 46 15.80 -7.80 36.35
CA ASP A 46 15.03 -8.26 35.18
C ASP A 46 15.02 -7.24 34.04
N LEU A 47 15.13 -5.93 34.35
CA LEU A 47 15.19 -4.88 33.33
C LEU A 47 16.42 -4.99 32.42
N GLN A 48 17.48 -5.68 32.85
CA GLN A 48 18.65 -5.93 31.99
C GLN A 48 18.30 -6.85 30.81
N GLU A 49 17.31 -7.74 30.96
CA GLU A 49 16.84 -8.64 29.90
C GLU A 49 15.95 -7.94 28.86
N VAL A 50 15.54 -6.69 29.11
CA VAL A 50 14.76 -5.89 28.15
C VAL A 50 15.64 -5.29 27.06
N THR A 51 16.86 -4.90 27.40
CA THR A 51 17.75 -4.16 26.48
C THR A 51 18.16 -4.98 25.25
N PRO A 52 18.61 -6.25 25.36
CA PRO A 52 19.01 -7.05 24.21
C PRO A 52 17.92 -7.23 23.13
N PRO A 53 16.67 -7.64 23.45
CA PRO A 53 15.63 -7.80 22.42
C PRO A 53 15.23 -6.48 21.76
N VAL A 54 15.32 -5.35 22.47
CA VAL A 54 15.08 -4.03 21.88
C VAL A 54 16.15 -3.72 20.82
N TRP A 55 17.44 -3.87 21.13
CA TRP A 55 18.52 -3.63 20.17
C TRP A 55 18.45 -4.57 18.96
N LEU A 56 18.24 -5.86 19.19
CA LEU A 56 18.10 -6.85 18.13
C LEU A 56 16.92 -6.52 17.20
N SER A 57 15.82 -5.99 17.73
CA SER A 57 14.67 -5.58 16.92
C SER A 57 14.99 -4.43 15.96
N VAL A 58 15.80 -3.46 16.41
CA VAL A 58 16.25 -2.34 15.58
C VAL A 58 17.17 -2.84 14.47
N GLU A 59 18.14 -3.71 14.80
CA GLU A 59 19.02 -4.30 13.79
C GLU A 59 18.26 -5.09 12.73
N GLU A 60 17.29 -5.90 13.14
CA GLU A 60 16.49 -6.72 12.23
C GLU A 60 15.65 -5.84 11.29
N ALA A 61 15.05 -4.77 11.82
CA ALA A 61 14.31 -3.80 11.03
C ALA A 61 15.22 -3.09 10.00
N LEU A 62 16.41 -2.64 10.40
CA LEU A 62 17.38 -2.00 9.51
C LEU A 62 17.85 -2.95 8.39
N LYS A 63 18.14 -4.21 8.72
CA LYS A 63 18.49 -5.26 7.74
C LYS A 63 17.35 -5.48 6.75
N ALA A 64 16.11 -5.58 7.24
CA ALA A 64 14.92 -5.74 6.39
C ALA A 64 14.70 -4.55 5.44
N ILE A 65 14.81 -3.32 5.94
CA ILE A 65 14.67 -2.09 5.14
C ILE A 65 15.75 -2.04 4.05
N LYS A 66 17.01 -2.36 4.38
CA LYS A 66 18.12 -2.34 3.42
C LYS A 66 17.88 -3.31 2.26
N ILE A 67 17.41 -4.52 2.55
CA ILE A 67 17.12 -5.54 1.53
C ILE A 67 15.88 -5.12 0.71
N MET A 68 14.82 -4.62 1.34
CA MET A 68 13.63 -4.14 0.65
C MET A 68 13.91 -2.97 -0.28
N ARG A 69 14.79 -2.04 0.11
CA ARG A 69 15.23 -0.94 -0.75
C ARG A 69 15.81 -1.46 -2.07
N GLY A 70 16.76 -2.40 -1.99
CA GLY A 70 17.35 -3.00 -3.19
C GLY A 70 16.34 -3.77 -4.05
N ALA A 71 15.35 -4.42 -3.43
CA ALA A 71 14.27 -5.05 -4.17
C ALA A 71 13.39 -4.03 -4.90
N ILE A 72 13.00 -2.94 -4.25
CA ILE A 72 12.18 -1.86 -4.83
C ILE A 72 12.93 -1.16 -5.97
N GLU A 73 14.22 -0.87 -5.80
CA GLU A 73 15.08 -0.26 -6.83
C GLU A 73 15.19 -1.15 -8.09
N GLY A 74 15.16 -2.48 -7.91
CA GLY A 74 15.22 -3.46 -9.00
C GLY A 74 13.87 -3.87 -9.59
N LEU A 75 12.73 -3.31 -9.12
CA LEU A 75 11.41 -3.67 -9.64
C LEU A 75 11.24 -3.21 -11.09
N GLN A 76 10.68 -4.10 -11.91
CA GLN A 76 10.23 -3.79 -13.27
C GLN A 76 8.74 -4.09 -13.37
N PHE A 77 7.99 -3.13 -13.90
CA PHE A 77 6.54 -3.25 -14.05
C PHE A 77 6.19 -3.59 -15.50
N ASP A 78 5.41 -4.65 -15.68
CA ASP A 78 4.76 -4.94 -16.95
C ASP A 78 3.47 -4.09 -17.05
N VAL A 79 3.65 -2.84 -17.49
CA VAL A 79 2.56 -1.85 -17.56
C VAL A 79 1.43 -2.33 -18.47
N ARG A 80 1.77 -3.04 -19.55
CA ARG A 80 0.77 -3.59 -20.48
C ARG A 80 -0.10 -4.63 -19.77
N ARG A 81 0.52 -5.61 -19.12
CA ARG A 81 -0.22 -6.63 -18.37
C ARG A 81 -1.04 -6.04 -17.22
N MET A 82 -0.54 -5.01 -16.56
CA MET A 82 -1.28 -4.29 -15.51
C MET A 82 -2.53 -3.62 -16.07
N TYR A 83 -2.42 -2.98 -17.23
CA TYR A 83 -3.55 -2.35 -17.93
C TYR A 83 -4.57 -3.41 -18.39
N GLU A 84 -4.12 -4.47 -19.05
CA GLU A 84 -4.99 -5.59 -19.48
C GLU A 84 -5.73 -6.20 -18.28
N ALA A 85 -5.06 -6.42 -17.15
CA ALA A 85 -5.71 -6.94 -15.94
C ALA A 85 -6.78 -5.98 -15.38
N ALA A 86 -6.54 -4.66 -15.45
CA ALA A 86 -7.51 -3.66 -15.01
C ALA A 86 -8.75 -3.62 -15.93
N GLU A 87 -8.54 -3.77 -17.24
CA GLU A 87 -9.63 -3.85 -18.23
C GLU A 87 -10.48 -5.11 -18.08
N LEU A 88 -9.87 -6.26 -17.77
CA LEU A 88 -10.59 -7.55 -17.68
C LEU A 88 -11.39 -7.71 -16.38
N GLY A 89 -10.92 -7.14 -15.27
CA GLY A 89 -11.39 -7.49 -13.92
C GLY A 89 -12.70 -6.86 -13.44
N PHE A 90 -13.54 -6.28 -14.32
CA PHE A 90 -14.71 -5.46 -13.95
C PHE A 90 -14.42 -4.40 -12.87
N SER A 91 -13.17 -3.96 -12.76
CA SER A 91 -12.71 -3.01 -11.73
C SER A 91 -13.41 -1.65 -11.85
N SER A 92 -13.87 -1.31 -13.06
CA SER A 92 -14.63 -0.12 -13.41
C SER A 92 -16.16 -0.23 -13.16
N ALA A 93 -16.66 -1.38 -12.71
CA ALA A 93 -18.10 -1.59 -12.47
C ALA A 93 -18.68 -0.61 -11.43
N THR A 94 -17.90 -0.25 -10.41
CA THR A 94 -18.30 0.77 -9.43
C THR A 94 -18.52 2.13 -10.09
N GLU A 95 -17.68 2.49 -11.06
CA GLU A 95 -17.83 3.76 -11.77
C GLU A 95 -19.03 3.71 -12.75
N LEU A 96 -19.31 2.55 -13.34
CA LEU A 96 -20.55 2.34 -14.08
C LEU A 96 -21.79 2.58 -13.21
N ALA A 97 -21.80 2.09 -11.97
CA ALA A 97 -22.91 2.35 -11.05
C ALA A 97 -23.00 3.85 -10.70
N ASN A 98 -21.88 4.52 -10.43
CA ASN A 98 -21.85 5.96 -10.17
C ASN A 98 -22.41 6.78 -11.35
N GLU A 99 -22.05 6.42 -12.58
CA GLU A 99 -22.54 7.10 -13.77
C GLU A 99 -24.03 6.89 -14.02
N LEU A 100 -24.56 5.71 -13.72
CA LEU A 100 -26.02 5.49 -13.77
C LEU A 100 -26.75 6.38 -12.76
N VAL A 101 -26.22 6.54 -11.54
CA VAL A 101 -26.76 7.47 -10.54
C VAL A 101 -26.75 8.90 -11.09
N ARG A 102 -25.60 9.37 -11.60
CA ARG A 102 -25.45 10.76 -12.09
C ARG A 102 -26.34 11.07 -13.30
N ARG A 103 -26.45 10.14 -14.25
CA ARG A 103 -27.16 10.38 -15.53
C ARG A 103 -28.67 10.19 -15.42
N PHE A 104 -29.14 9.28 -14.58
CA PHE A 104 -30.54 8.90 -14.51
C PHE A 104 -31.20 9.20 -13.16
N ASP A 105 -30.48 9.90 -12.27
CA ASP A 105 -30.94 10.32 -10.94
C ASP A 105 -31.56 9.17 -10.12
N MET A 106 -30.94 7.99 -10.21
CA MET A 106 -31.40 6.80 -9.50
C MET A 106 -30.65 6.61 -8.17
N PRO A 107 -31.31 6.06 -7.12
CA PRO A 107 -30.61 5.73 -5.89
C PRO A 107 -29.44 4.78 -6.15
N PHE A 108 -28.28 5.01 -5.50
CA PHE A 108 -27.08 4.19 -5.70
C PHE A 108 -27.34 2.69 -5.50
N ARG A 109 -28.18 2.32 -4.54
CA ARG A 109 -28.56 0.92 -4.31
C ARG A 109 -29.20 0.27 -5.54
N ILE A 110 -29.97 1.04 -6.32
CA ILE A 110 -30.59 0.57 -7.57
C ILE A 110 -29.51 0.40 -8.64
N ALA A 111 -28.72 1.44 -8.90
CA ALA A 111 -27.62 1.39 -9.86
C ALA A 111 -26.67 0.22 -9.59
N TYR A 112 -26.32 0.00 -8.32
CA TYR A 112 -25.49 -1.13 -7.88
C TYR A 112 -26.13 -2.49 -8.21
N ARG A 113 -27.45 -2.66 -8.01
CA ARG A 113 -28.14 -3.91 -8.40
C ARG A 113 -28.17 -4.11 -9.91
N ILE A 114 -28.42 -3.05 -10.68
CA ILE A 114 -28.41 -3.09 -12.15
C ILE A 114 -27.05 -3.58 -12.65
N VAL A 115 -25.98 -2.90 -12.23
CA VAL A 115 -24.61 -3.26 -12.63
C VAL A 115 -24.22 -4.64 -12.10
N GLY A 116 -24.56 -4.97 -10.85
CA GLY A 116 -24.27 -6.28 -10.27
C GLY A 116 -24.92 -7.44 -11.03
N ARG A 117 -26.16 -7.26 -11.53
CA ARG A 117 -26.81 -8.25 -12.40
C ARG A 117 -26.06 -8.42 -13.72
N VAL A 118 -25.69 -7.32 -14.37
CA VAL A 118 -24.98 -7.35 -15.66
C VAL A 118 -23.57 -7.94 -15.52
N VAL A 119 -22.83 -7.58 -14.49
CA VAL A 119 -21.49 -8.15 -14.21
C VAL A 119 -21.61 -9.63 -13.93
N LYS A 120 -22.61 -10.07 -13.15
CA LYS A 120 -22.84 -11.50 -12.91
C LYS A 120 -23.15 -12.24 -14.21
N GLU A 121 -24.06 -11.72 -15.03
CA GLU A 121 -24.38 -12.31 -16.34
C GLU A 121 -23.13 -12.41 -17.23
N ALA A 122 -22.29 -11.37 -17.23
CA ALA A 122 -21.07 -11.35 -18.02
C ALA A 122 -20.03 -12.38 -17.52
N VAL A 123 -19.84 -12.48 -16.20
CA VAL A 123 -18.95 -13.49 -15.61
C VAL A 123 -19.44 -14.91 -15.88
N ASP A 124 -20.73 -15.16 -15.72
CA ASP A 124 -21.34 -16.49 -15.95
C ASP A 124 -21.25 -16.91 -17.43
N THR A 125 -21.19 -15.93 -18.35
CA THR A 125 -21.11 -16.15 -19.81
C THR A 125 -19.70 -16.01 -20.39
N GLY A 126 -18.71 -15.64 -19.56
CA GLY A 126 -17.34 -15.40 -20.00
C GLY A 126 -17.14 -14.14 -20.85
N LEU A 127 -18.08 -13.19 -20.80
CA LEU A 127 -17.97 -11.89 -21.48
C LEU A 127 -17.01 -10.96 -20.74
N LEU A 128 -16.21 -10.25 -21.51
CA LEU A 128 -15.32 -9.20 -21.02
C LEU A 128 -16.09 -7.89 -20.80
N PRO A 129 -15.57 -6.97 -19.96
CA PRO A 129 -16.19 -5.65 -19.78
C PRO A 129 -16.36 -4.87 -21.08
N SER A 130 -15.39 -4.97 -22.01
CA SER A 130 -15.45 -4.32 -23.33
C SER A 130 -16.52 -4.89 -24.26
N GLU A 131 -17.05 -6.08 -23.96
CA GLU A 131 -18.08 -6.78 -24.75
C GLU A 131 -19.49 -6.54 -24.20
N LEU A 132 -19.62 -5.82 -23.07
CA LEU A 132 -20.92 -5.42 -22.55
C LEU A 132 -21.67 -4.57 -23.57
N LYS A 133 -22.96 -4.88 -23.70
CA LYS A 133 -23.87 -4.17 -24.61
C LYS A 133 -24.86 -3.32 -23.83
N PRO A 134 -25.25 -2.14 -24.35
CA PRO A 134 -26.27 -1.26 -23.77
C PRO A 134 -27.52 -1.99 -23.30
N GLU A 135 -28.01 -2.92 -24.11
CA GLU A 135 -29.26 -3.63 -23.88
C GLU A 135 -29.22 -4.48 -22.60
N MET A 136 -28.04 -4.92 -22.16
CA MET A 136 -27.89 -5.67 -20.91
C MET A 136 -28.26 -4.80 -19.71
N LEU A 137 -27.77 -3.57 -19.67
CA LEU A 137 -28.08 -2.61 -18.61
C LEU A 137 -29.50 -2.08 -18.73
N GLU A 138 -29.99 -1.85 -19.95
CA GLU A 138 -31.38 -1.43 -20.17
C GLU A 138 -32.38 -2.49 -19.69
N ARG A 139 -32.13 -3.77 -19.98
CA ARG A 139 -32.92 -4.90 -19.44
C ARG A 139 -32.84 -4.97 -17.93
N ALA A 140 -31.65 -4.88 -17.34
CA ALA A 140 -31.47 -4.93 -15.90
C ALA A 140 -32.13 -3.73 -15.18
N ALA A 141 -32.10 -2.54 -15.79
CA ALA A 141 -32.77 -1.35 -15.28
C ALA A 141 -34.30 -1.49 -15.31
N MET A 142 -34.86 -2.07 -16.38
CA MET A 142 -36.30 -2.32 -16.48
C MET A 142 -36.80 -3.22 -15.34
N LEU A 143 -36.02 -4.23 -14.93
CA LEU A 143 -36.36 -5.08 -13.78
C LEU A 143 -36.39 -4.33 -12.45
N GLU A 144 -35.67 -3.23 -12.34
CA GLU A 144 -35.65 -2.36 -11.15
C GLU A 144 -36.63 -1.18 -11.27
N GLY A 145 -37.47 -1.15 -12.32
CA GLY A 145 -38.48 -0.12 -12.55
C GLY A 145 -37.99 1.13 -13.27
N TYR A 146 -36.78 1.10 -13.85
CA TYR A 146 -36.18 2.24 -14.56
C TYR A 146 -36.15 2.00 -16.07
N ARG A 147 -36.39 3.06 -16.84
CA ARG A 147 -36.11 3.08 -18.28
C ARG A 147 -34.92 3.98 -18.52
N ILE A 148 -33.77 3.35 -18.80
CA ILE A 148 -32.56 4.05 -19.19
C ILE A 148 -32.32 3.85 -20.67
N LYS A 149 -31.61 4.77 -21.30
CA LYS A 149 -31.13 4.64 -22.67
C LYS A 149 -29.67 5.05 -22.70
N ILE A 150 -28.81 4.14 -23.12
CA ILE A 150 -27.36 4.36 -23.19
C ILE A 150 -26.84 3.85 -24.53
N ASP A 151 -25.68 4.32 -24.95
CA ASP A 151 -25.01 3.87 -26.16
C ASP A 151 -23.72 3.10 -25.85
N GLN A 152 -23.13 2.51 -26.89
CA GLN A 152 -21.87 1.77 -26.74
C GLN A 152 -20.72 2.70 -26.35
N GLU A 153 -20.77 3.97 -26.76
CA GLU A 153 -19.72 4.96 -26.45
C GLU A 153 -19.68 5.26 -24.96
N PHE A 154 -20.84 5.40 -24.32
CA PHE A 154 -20.96 5.50 -22.87
C PHE A 154 -20.27 4.34 -22.15
N LEU A 155 -20.52 3.09 -22.58
CA LEU A 155 -19.90 1.93 -21.95
C LEU A 155 -18.40 1.90 -22.13
N LYS A 156 -17.91 2.19 -23.35
CA LYS A 156 -16.48 2.29 -23.61
C LYS A 156 -15.82 3.36 -22.74
N GLU A 157 -16.48 4.50 -22.58
CA GLU A 157 -15.94 5.60 -21.77
C GLU A 157 -15.90 5.24 -20.29
N VAL A 158 -16.96 4.65 -19.75
CA VAL A 158 -17.08 4.40 -18.32
C VAL A 158 -16.33 3.16 -17.87
N LEU A 159 -16.14 2.19 -18.75
CA LEU A 159 -15.40 0.96 -18.44
C LEU A 159 -13.90 1.09 -18.66
N ASP A 160 -13.43 2.14 -19.33
CA ASP A 160 -12.01 2.46 -19.52
C ASP A 160 -11.33 2.76 -18.16
N PRO A 161 -10.33 1.97 -17.73
CA PRO A 161 -9.65 2.16 -16.45
C PRO A 161 -8.95 3.52 -16.32
N THR A 162 -8.39 4.04 -17.42
CA THR A 162 -7.70 5.33 -17.44
C THR A 162 -8.69 6.46 -17.19
N LYS A 163 -9.86 6.40 -17.83
CA LYS A 163 -10.93 7.38 -17.63
C LYS A 163 -11.52 7.31 -16.22
N CYS A 164 -11.65 6.10 -15.66
CA CYS A 164 -12.05 5.92 -14.26
C CYS A 164 -11.08 6.63 -13.30
N ILE A 165 -9.77 6.41 -13.47
CA ILE A 165 -8.74 7.07 -12.65
C ILE A 165 -8.77 8.59 -12.83
N ALA A 166 -9.01 9.07 -14.06
CA ALA A 166 -9.09 10.49 -14.37
C ALA A 166 -10.22 11.23 -13.64
N LYS A 167 -11.28 10.53 -13.22
CA LYS A 167 -12.40 11.10 -12.45
C LYS A 167 -12.14 11.16 -10.95
N CYS A 168 -11.20 10.39 -10.42
CA CYS A 168 -10.90 10.33 -8.98
C CYS A 168 -10.04 11.50 -8.49
N LYS A 169 -10.46 12.74 -8.79
CA LYS A 169 -9.76 14.01 -8.49
C LYS A 169 -10.00 14.45 -7.04
N VAL A 170 -9.57 13.63 -6.10
CA VAL A 170 -9.71 13.91 -4.66
C VAL A 170 -8.35 13.78 -3.97
N PRO A 171 -8.11 14.49 -2.85
CA PRO A 171 -6.92 14.27 -2.04
C PRO A 171 -6.79 12.79 -1.65
N GLY A 172 -5.63 12.19 -1.90
CA GLY A 172 -5.40 10.76 -1.67
C GLY A 172 -5.90 9.83 -2.79
N GLY A 173 -6.53 10.37 -3.83
CA GLY A 173 -7.01 9.61 -4.99
C GLY A 173 -5.89 9.19 -5.96
N PRO A 174 -6.16 8.21 -6.85
CA PRO A 174 -5.19 7.71 -7.82
C PRO A 174 -4.96 8.64 -9.02
N TYR A 175 -5.66 9.79 -9.09
CA TYR A 175 -5.49 10.75 -10.18
C TYR A 175 -4.05 11.27 -10.24
N ARG A 176 -3.51 11.44 -11.45
CA ARG A 176 -2.07 11.71 -11.66
C ARG A 176 -1.60 12.96 -10.91
N GLU A 177 -2.38 14.03 -10.93
CA GLU A 177 -2.05 15.29 -10.28
C GLU A 177 -2.10 15.13 -8.76
N SER A 178 -3.11 14.42 -8.23
CA SER A 178 -3.23 14.10 -6.80
C SER A 178 -2.06 13.25 -6.31
N VAL A 179 -1.64 12.24 -7.09
CA VAL A 179 -0.47 11.42 -6.79
C VAL A 179 0.82 12.23 -6.89
N SER A 180 0.92 13.15 -7.84
CA SER A 180 2.11 14.02 -8.01
C SER A 180 2.27 14.98 -6.83
N GLU A 181 1.18 15.59 -6.37
CA GLU A 181 1.13 16.41 -5.16
C GLU A 181 1.51 15.59 -3.91
N MET A 182 0.97 14.37 -3.79
CA MET A 182 1.32 13.40 -2.75
C MET A 182 2.82 13.03 -2.73
N ILE A 183 3.46 12.92 -3.90
CA ILE A 183 4.90 12.67 -4.01
C ILE A 183 5.68 13.92 -3.58
N HIS A 184 5.23 15.10 -3.99
CA HIS A 184 5.85 16.37 -3.61
C HIS A 184 5.87 16.56 -2.09
N HIS A 185 4.73 16.39 -1.42
CA HIS A 185 4.66 16.50 0.04
C HIS A 185 5.52 15.46 0.77
N ARG A 186 5.57 14.21 0.28
CA ARG A 186 6.44 13.18 0.86
C ARG A 186 7.92 13.52 0.74
N LYS A 187 8.33 14.14 -0.37
CA LYS A 187 9.71 14.61 -0.56
C LYS A 187 10.07 15.74 0.41
N LEU A 188 9.15 16.70 0.62
CA LEU A 188 9.36 17.78 1.59
C LEU A 188 9.51 17.22 3.01
N ARG A 189 8.59 16.33 3.41
CA ARG A 189 8.67 15.67 4.73
C ARG A 189 9.97 14.89 4.91
N LEU A 190 10.43 14.18 3.87
CA LEU A 190 11.71 13.46 3.92
C LEU A 190 12.88 14.43 4.17
N GLN A 191 12.90 15.58 3.52
CA GLN A 191 13.94 16.60 3.73
C GLN A 191 13.92 17.16 5.16
N GLU A 192 12.73 17.36 5.74
CA GLU A 192 12.58 17.79 7.13
C GLU A 192 13.10 16.72 8.10
N GLU A 193 12.71 15.45 7.90
CA GLU A 193 13.18 14.33 8.72
C GLU A 193 14.70 14.15 8.63
N GLU A 194 15.28 14.27 7.43
CA GLU A 194 16.75 14.25 7.24
C GLU A 194 17.46 15.38 7.98
N LYS A 195 16.87 16.58 8.01
CA LYS A 195 17.42 17.71 8.76
C LYS A 195 17.39 17.44 10.26
N ILE A 196 16.29 16.90 10.79
CA ILE A 196 16.16 16.54 12.20
C ILE A 196 17.24 15.52 12.58
N ILE A 197 17.45 14.49 11.76
CA ILE A 197 18.48 13.48 11.99
C ILE A 197 19.88 14.11 12.03
N LYS A 198 20.23 14.94 11.04
CA LYS A 198 21.53 15.63 10.99
C LYS A 198 21.76 16.52 12.21
N ASP A 199 20.73 17.26 12.65
CA ASP A 199 20.81 18.12 13.82
C ASP A 199 21.04 17.30 15.11
N LEU A 200 20.44 16.11 15.21
CA LEU A 200 20.67 15.19 16.33
C LEU A 200 22.08 14.61 16.31
N GLU A 201 22.56 14.14 15.15
CA GLU A 201 23.93 13.64 14.98
C GLU A 201 24.98 14.69 15.36
N LEU A 202 24.79 15.94 14.94
CA LEU A 202 25.67 17.06 15.31
C LEU A 202 25.66 17.35 16.80
N LYS A 203 24.50 17.23 17.47
CA LYS A 203 24.41 17.42 18.93
C LYS A 203 25.14 16.31 19.68
N ILE A 204 24.95 15.06 19.27
CA ILE A 204 25.63 13.91 19.88
C ILE A 204 27.14 14.05 19.74
N SER A 205 27.63 14.30 18.52
CA SER A 205 29.07 14.49 18.26
C SER A 205 29.70 15.60 19.11
N LYS A 206 29.03 16.75 19.24
CA LYS A 206 29.51 17.85 20.11
C LYS A 206 29.56 17.47 21.58
N ILE A 207 28.58 16.70 22.07
CA ILE A 207 28.54 16.26 23.47
C ILE A 207 29.64 15.22 23.72
N ASP A 208 29.88 14.31 22.78
CA ASP A 208 30.96 13.33 22.87
C ASP A 208 32.33 14.02 22.93
N GLU A 209 32.58 15.03 22.07
CA GLU A 209 33.81 15.84 22.13
C GLU A 209 33.98 16.56 23.47
N LEU A 210 32.91 17.12 24.03
CA LEU A 210 32.94 17.77 25.34
C LEU A 210 33.26 16.77 26.45
N LEU A 211 32.64 15.59 26.41
CA LEU A 211 32.87 14.51 27.37
C LEU A 211 34.33 14.03 27.33
N GLU A 212 34.88 13.79 26.14
CA GLU A 212 36.28 13.40 25.96
C GLU A 212 37.24 14.46 26.49
N ASN A 213 36.98 15.74 26.20
CA ASN A 213 37.82 16.83 26.69
C ASN A 213 37.79 16.94 28.22
N GLU A 214 36.63 16.75 28.84
CA GLU A 214 36.51 16.79 30.30
C GLU A 214 37.18 15.56 30.95
N ALA A 215 37.02 14.38 30.37
CA ALA A 215 37.70 13.17 30.83
C ALA A 215 39.23 13.31 30.76
N LYS A 216 39.77 13.95 29.72
CA LYS A 216 41.21 14.28 29.60
C LYS A 216 41.68 15.22 30.70
N LYS A 217 40.91 16.27 31.03
CA LYS A 217 41.27 17.19 32.14
C LYS A 217 41.32 16.49 33.49
N LEU A 218 40.45 15.50 33.70
CA LEU A 218 40.38 14.71 34.93
C LEU A 218 41.38 13.55 34.97
N GLY A 219 42.13 13.31 33.89
CA GLY A 219 43.13 12.24 33.81
C GLY A 219 42.53 10.82 33.75
N VAL A 220 41.27 10.69 33.30
CA VAL A 220 40.53 9.41 33.23
C VAL A 220 40.38 8.89 31.80
N ALA A 221 40.89 9.62 30.80
CA ALA A 221 40.88 9.25 29.38
C ALA A 221 42.28 8.89 28.86
#